data_AF-A0A8D3ADW3-F1
#
_entry.id   AF-A0A8D3ADW3-F1
#
_cell.length_a   1.000
_cell.length_b   1.000
_cell.length_c   1.000
_cell.angle_alpha   90.00
_cell.angle_beta   90.00
_cell.angle_gamma   90.00
#
_symmetry.space_group_name_H-M   'P 1'
#
loop_
_entity.id
_entity.type
_entity.pdbx_description
1 polymer ?
#
loop_
_entity_poly.entity_id
_entity_poly.type
_entity_poly.pdbx_seq_one_letter_code
_entity_poly.pdbx_strand_id
1 'polypeptide(L)'
;MKKSKAPSSRRAEIQHLYQCYAADQTTLPAGALLRFLHKEQMEHAANEEAAGNLIDRYEIEETAIESRSMTFEGFLRYMESKDCCVFDQTHTSVYQDMDEPLSSYFISSSHNTYLTGDQLVGKSHLDAYVCALRKGCRCLEIDCWDGPDMEPVVYHGYTLTTKILFKDVIKTVEQHAFEVSAFPVILSLENHCSQEQQEVMAQYLISILGEKLLSEPVDPPTTGDLPSPNKVVVAKALSDLVVYTRSVKFISFRHSKDNQNYNENTSMAENKARRLAKASGADFVRHNKEFLSRIYPAGSRTSSSNYNPLEFWNVGSQLVALNFQSLGLPMDLNDGRFQDNGGCGYILKPAVLMSSRRSFDPGCSRRGLQTTHLLLKWVQPSLPRSGKALDPFVRVEIHGIPSDSRRKSTHTVKKNSLTPHWDADMNFSIGVPELCLLRFCVRDQTGFLSSEFVGQFTLPFTSLKKGESQG
;
A
#
# COMPACT_ATOMS: atom_id res chain seq x y z
N MET A 1 25.62 -42.60 -32.26
CA MET A 1 25.36 -42.20 -30.86
C MET A 1 24.68 -40.84 -30.84
N LYS A 2 23.34 -40.81 -30.71
CA LYS A 2 22.60 -39.56 -30.46
C LYS A 2 22.82 -39.21 -29.00
N LYS A 3 23.60 -38.16 -28.71
CA LYS A 3 23.63 -37.57 -27.37
C LYS A 3 22.23 -36.99 -27.11
N SER A 4 21.42 -37.66 -26.30
CA SER A 4 20.23 -37.04 -25.74
C SER A 4 20.70 -35.86 -24.89
N LYS A 5 20.42 -34.63 -25.34
CA LYS A 5 20.46 -33.49 -24.43
C LYS A 5 19.41 -33.79 -23.35
N ALA A 6 19.87 -33.96 -22.12
CA ALA A 6 18.98 -33.91 -20.97
C ALA A 6 18.19 -32.59 -21.05
N PRO A 7 16.87 -32.59 -20.76
CA PRO A 7 16.16 -31.34 -20.58
C PRO A 7 16.89 -30.59 -19.47
N SER A 8 17.42 -29.40 -19.73
CA SER A 8 17.87 -28.53 -18.63
C SER A 8 16.61 -28.21 -17.82
N SER A 9 16.42 -28.86 -16.68
CA SER A 9 15.16 -28.75 -15.94
C SER A 9 14.97 -27.28 -15.57
N ARG A 10 13.78 -26.76 -15.89
CA ARG A 10 13.31 -25.52 -15.29
C ARG A 10 13.34 -25.78 -13.79
N ARG A 11 14.00 -24.91 -13.01
CA ARG A 11 14.04 -24.95 -11.54
C ARG A 11 14.89 -26.08 -10.90
N ALA A 12 16.15 -26.24 -11.34
CA ALA A 12 17.08 -27.21 -10.76
C ALA A 12 17.27 -27.07 -9.23
N GLU A 13 17.10 -25.86 -8.69
CA GLU A 13 17.10 -25.56 -7.26
C GLU A 13 15.93 -26.20 -6.51
N ILE A 14 14.71 -26.14 -7.07
CA ILE A 14 13.52 -26.76 -6.47
C ILE A 14 13.66 -28.27 -6.54
N GLN A 15 14.22 -28.77 -7.63
CA GLN A 15 14.49 -30.20 -7.78
C GLN A 15 15.50 -30.70 -6.74
N HIS A 16 16.57 -29.95 -6.50
CA HIS A 16 17.52 -30.29 -5.45
C HIS A 16 16.87 -30.27 -4.06
N LEU A 17 16.08 -29.24 -3.77
CA LEU A 17 15.34 -29.12 -2.51
C LEU A 17 14.39 -30.29 -2.30
N TYR A 18 13.60 -30.65 -3.32
CA TYR A 18 12.73 -31.83 -3.30
C TYR A 18 13.51 -33.10 -2.98
N GLN A 19 14.66 -33.33 -3.66
CA GLN A 19 15.50 -34.51 -3.46
C GLN A 19 16.06 -34.61 -2.04
N CYS A 20 16.40 -33.48 -1.40
CA CYS A 20 16.85 -33.47 -0.01
C CYS A 20 15.82 -34.05 0.97
N TYR A 21 14.53 -33.94 0.67
CA TYR A 21 13.45 -34.42 1.54
C TYR A 21 12.84 -35.75 1.08
N ALA A 22 12.86 -36.04 -0.22
CA ALA A 22 12.40 -37.30 -0.79
C ALA A 22 13.34 -38.48 -0.50
N ALA A 23 14.60 -38.23 -0.12
CA ALA A 23 15.57 -39.26 0.30
C ALA A 23 15.68 -40.44 -0.70
N ASP A 24 15.92 -40.11 -1.97
CA ASP A 24 16.02 -41.03 -3.12
C ASP A 24 14.74 -41.78 -3.49
N GLN A 25 13.61 -41.48 -2.85
CA GLN A 25 12.29 -41.96 -3.26
C GLN A 25 11.76 -41.18 -4.46
N THR A 26 10.86 -41.80 -5.21
CA THR A 26 10.18 -41.15 -6.35
C THR A 26 9.15 -40.12 -5.91
N THR A 27 8.60 -40.26 -4.70
CA THR A 27 7.60 -39.38 -4.10
C THR A 27 8.06 -38.86 -2.74
N LEU A 28 7.47 -37.75 -2.30
CA LEU A 28 7.69 -37.08 -1.02
C LEU A 28 6.49 -37.35 -0.09
N PRO A 29 6.59 -38.27 0.88
CA PRO A 29 5.49 -38.57 1.80
C PRO A 29 5.08 -37.37 2.67
N ALA A 30 3.84 -37.32 3.13
CA ALA A 30 3.31 -36.23 3.98
C ALA A 30 4.19 -35.93 5.20
N GLY A 31 4.72 -36.94 5.88
CA GLY A 31 5.64 -36.75 7.01
C GLY A 31 6.98 -36.13 6.61
N ALA A 32 7.45 -36.35 5.37
CA ALA A 32 8.64 -35.69 4.84
C ALA A 32 8.36 -34.25 4.40
N LEU A 33 7.20 -34.01 3.78
CA LEU A 33 6.70 -32.67 3.49
C LEU A 33 6.54 -31.85 4.78
N LEU A 34 6.04 -32.43 5.86
CA LEU A 34 5.94 -31.78 7.16
C LEU A 34 7.30 -31.31 7.70
N ARG A 35 8.35 -32.15 7.57
CA ARG A 35 9.72 -31.75 7.93
C ARG A 35 10.22 -30.59 7.08
N PHE A 36 9.90 -30.59 5.79
CA PHE A 36 10.19 -29.46 4.91
C PHE A 36 9.48 -28.18 5.37
N LEU A 37 8.18 -28.25 5.70
CA LEU A 37 7.42 -27.10 6.21
C LEU A 37 8.04 -26.54 7.50
N HIS A 38 8.41 -27.42 8.44
CA HIS A 38 9.03 -27.01 9.70
C HIS A 38 10.40 -26.36 9.52
N LYS A 39 11.22 -26.88 8.60
CA LYS A 39 12.63 -26.50 8.47
C LYS A 39 12.88 -25.40 7.45
N GLU A 40 12.28 -25.49 6.27
CA GLU A 40 12.52 -24.57 5.15
C GLU A 40 11.42 -23.49 5.06
N GLN A 41 10.18 -23.79 5.44
CA GLN A 41 9.08 -22.81 5.47
C GLN A 41 8.91 -22.14 6.85
N MET A 42 9.64 -22.61 7.88
CA MET A 42 9.53 -22.14 9.26
C MET A 42 8.11 -22.23 9.84
N GLU A 43 7.27 -23.13 9.31
CA GLU A 43 5.88 -23.33 9.73
C GLU A 43 5.80 -24.32 10.89
N HIS A 44 6.40 -23.99 12.04
CA HIS A 44 6.51 -24.91 13.19
C HIS A 44 5.16 -25.39 13.77
N ALA A 45 4.06 -24.71 13.48
CA ALA A 45 2.70 -25.09 13.89
C ALA A 45 2.04 -26.10 12.94
N ALA A 46 2.61 -26.37 11.77
CA ALA A 46 2.07 -27.35 10.84
C ALA A 46 2.08 -28.76 11.44
N ASN A 47 1.07 -29.56 11.09
CA ASN A 47 0.92 -30.96 11.47
C ASN A 47 0.78 -31.85 10.21
N GLU A 48 0.69 -33.17 10.39
CA GLU A 48 0.57 -34.11 9.25
C GLU A 48 -0.72 -33.91 8.45
N GLU A 49 -1.78 -33.41 9.08
CA GLU A 49 -3.03 -33.07 8.40
C GLU A 49 -2.83 -31.87 7.46
N ALA A 50 -2.16 -30.81 7.93
CA ALA A 50 -1.81 -29.66 7.09
C ALA A 50 -0.94 -30.07 5.90
N ALA A 51 0.05 -30.93 6.11
CA ALA A 51 0.85 -31.48 5.03
C ALA A 51 0.01 -32.31 4.05
N GLY A 52 -0.92 -33.13 4.56
CA GLY A 52 -1.87 -33.88 3.73
C GLY A 52 -2.77 -32.96 2.88
N ASN A 53 -3.30 -31.89 3.47
CA ASN A 53 -4.14 -30.92 2.77
C ASN A 53 -3.38 -30.21 1.63
N LEU A 54 -2.08 -29.99 1.76
CA LEU A 54 -1.25 -29.48 0.67
C LEU A 54 -1.08 -30.50 -0.46
N ILE A 55 -0.95 -31.79 -0.12
CA ILE A 55 -0.91 -32.87 -1.12
C ILE A 55 -2.23 -32.93 -1.88
N ASP A 56 -3.36 -32.96 -1.17
CA ASP A 56 -4.69 -33.02 -1.78
C ASP A 56 -4.96 -31.82 -2.70
N ARG A 57 -4.36 -30.66 -2.39
CA ARG A 57 -4.52 -29.42 -3.18
C ARG A 57 -3.61 -29.35 -4.39
N TYR A 58 -2.37 -29.81 -4.27
CA TYR A 58 -1.32 -29.56 -5.26
C TYR A 58 -0.84 -30.79 -6.00
N GLU A 59 -1.19 -32.00 -5.59
CA GLU A 59 -0.89 -33.21 -6.36
C GLU A 59 -1.98 -33.49 -7.42
N ILE A 60 -1.61 -34.12 -8.53
CA ILE A 60 -2.51 -34.57 -9.60
C ILE A 60 -2.49 -36.08 -9.71
N GLU A 61 -1.34 -36.72 -9.51
CA GLU A 61 -1.20 -38.16 -9.66
C GLU A 61 -2.01 -38.89 -8.58
N GLU A 62 -3.12 -39.53 -8.96
CA GLU A 62 -4.06 -40.18 -8.05
C GLU A 62 -3.38 -41.19 -7.12
N THR A 63 -2.45 -41.98 -7.66
CA THR A 63 -1.67 -42.95 -6.86
C THR A 63 -0.80 -42.29 -5.78
N ALA A 64 -0.31 -41.08 -6.01
CA ALA A 64 0.46 -40.32 -5.04
C ALA A 64 -0.47 -39.73 -3.96
N ILE A 65 -1.65 -39.22 -4.36
CA ILE A 65 -2.70 -38.74 -3.43
C ILE A 65 -3.16 -39.87 -2.51
N GLU A 66 -3.50 -41.04 -3.06
CA GLU A 66 -3.93 -42.22 -2.31
C GLU A 66 -2.89 -42.68 -1.29
N SER A 67 -1.60 -42.56 -1.63
CA SER A 67 -0.48 -42.90 -0.74
C SER A 67 -0.03 -41.74 0.15
N ARG A 68 -0.81 -40.64 0.23
CA ARG A 68 -0.49 -39.41 0.98
C ARG A 68 0.93 -38.91 0.72
N SER A 69 1.31 -38.87 -0.55
CA SER A 69 2.64 -38.49 -1.02
C SER A 69 2.56 -37.50 -2.18
N MET A 70 3.62 -36.73 -2.39
CA MET A 70 3.70 -35.68 -3.41
C MET A 70 4.83 -35.99 -4.41
N THR A 71 4.54 -35.89 -5.70
CA THR A 71 5.53 -35.96 -6.77
C THR A 71 6.33 -34.65 -6.86
N PHE A 72 7.42 -34.65 -7.64
CA PHE A 72 8.14 -33.41 -7.92
C PHE A 72 7.24 -32.34 -8.59
N GLU A 73 6.34 -32.73 -9.48
CA GLU A 73 5.43 -31.79 -10.16
C GLU A 73 4.37 -31.23 -9.20
N GLY A 74 3.89 -32.03 -8.24
CA GLY A 74 3.05 -31.54 -7.15
C GLY A 74 3.78 -30.55 -6.25
N PHE A 75 5.03 -30.87 -5.89
CA PHE A 75 5.88 -30.00 -5.08
C PHE A 75 6.22 -28.69 -5.80
N LEU A 76 6.53 -28.75 -7.10
CA LEU A 76 6.79 -27.57 -7.92
C LEU A 76 5.55 -26.67 -7.99
N ARG A 77 4.35 -27.24 -8.18
CA ARG A 77 3.10 -26.49 -8.15
C ARG A 77 2.84 -25.84 -6.81
N TYR A 78 3.12 -26.52 -5.71
CA TYR A 78 3.05 -25.92 -4.37
C TYR A 78 4.05 -24.75 -4.24
N MET A 79 5.31 -24.94 -4.63
CA MET A 79 6.35 -23.89 -4.57
C MET A 79 6.06 -22.68 -5.47
N GLU A 80 5.32 -22.86 -6.56
CA GLU A 80 4.85 -21.80 -7.47
C GLU A 80 3.46 -21.25 -7.10
N SER A 81 2.84 -21.79 -6.05
CA SER A 81 1.52 -21.37 -5.61
C SER A 81 1.57 -20.12 -4.72
N LYS A 82 0.38 -19.58 -4.45
CA LYS A 82 0.18 -18.51 -3.47
C LYS A 82 0.64 -18.90 -2.05
N ASP A 83 0.59 -20.19 -1.69
CA ASP A 83 1.03 -20.63 -0.35
C ASP A 83 2.54 -20.42 -0.15
N CYS A 84 3.33 -20.39 -1.23
CA CYS A 84 4.75 -20.04 -1.17
C CYS A 84 5.03 -18.60 -1.61
N CYS A 85 4.03 -17.72 -1.65
CA CYS A 85 4.26 -16.31 -1.93
C CYS A 85 5.02 -15.66 -0.78
N VAL A 86 5.93 -14.73 -1.11
CA VAL A 86 6.68 -13.93 -0.13
C VAL A 86 5.76 -13.02 0.70
N PHE A 87 4.60 -12.69 0.15
CA PHE A 87 3.53 -11.98 0.85
C PHE A 87 2.67 -12.98 1.63
N ASP A 88 2.49 -12.73 2.91
CA ASP A 88 1.65 -13.55 3.78
C ASP A 88 0.20 -13.55 3.27
N GLN A 89 -0.26 -14.72 2.83
CA GLN A 89 -1.59 -14.85 2.25
C GLN A 89 -2.71 -14.62 3.27
N THR A 90 -2.45 -14.76 4.57
CA THR A 90 -3.44 -14.44 5.61
C THR A 90 -3.78 -12.94 5.61
N HIS A 91 -2.85 -12.09 5.18
CA HIS A 91 -3.02 -10.65 5.09
C HIS A 91 -3.75 -10.20 3.80
N THR A 92 -4.14 -11.14 2.92
CA THR A 92 -4.97 -10.85 1.73
C THR A 92 -6.47 -10.76 2.05
N SER A 93 -6.83 -10.92 3.32
CA SER A 93 -8.16 -10.63 3.87
C SER A 93 -8.03 -9.63 5.02
N VAL A 94 -9.13 -9.00 5.42
CA VAL A 94 -9.14 -8.10 6.58
C VAL A 94 -8.84 -8.92 7.84
N TYR A 95 -7.77 -8.57 8.55
CA TYR A 95 -7.29 -9.30 9.74
C TYR A 95 -6.93 -8.38 10.91
N GLN A 96 -6.81 -7.06 10.66
CA GLN A 96 -6.48 -6.08 11.68
C GLN A 96 -7.74 -5.67 12.45
N ASP A 97 -7.55 -5.06 13.62
CA ASP A 97 -8.63 -4.42 14.36
C ASP A 97 -9.16 -3.23 13.54
N MET A 98 -10.47 -3.24 13.27
CA MET A 98 -11.16 -2.23 12.46
C MET A 98 -12.11 -1.36 13.28
N ASP A 99 -12.07 -1.47 14.62
CA ASP A 99 -12.94 -0.76 15.56
C ASP A 99 -12.25 0.45 16.24
N GLU A 100 -10.95 0.65 16.00
CA GLU A 100 -10.23 1.84 16.46
C GLU A 100 -10.72 3.12 15.76
N PRO A 101 -10.46 4.33 16.29
CA PRO A 101 -10.78 5.59 15.63
C PRO A 101 -10.08 5.75 14.27
N LEU A 102 -10.68 6.49 13.32
CA LEU A 102 -10.07 6.75 12.00
C LEU A 102 -8.63 7.30 12.07
N SER A 103 -8.34 8.10 13.11
CA SER A 103 -7.01 8.63 13.34
C SER A 103 -5.96 7.54 13.57
N SER A 104 -6.35 6.31 13.93
CA SER A 104 -5.49 5.14 14.17
C SER A 104 -5.07 4.40 12.91
N TYR A 105 -5.58 4.75 11.72
CA TYR A 105 -5.25 4.05 10.47
C TYR A 105 -4.46 4.94 9.51
N PHE A 106 -3.58 4.32 8.72
CA PHE A 106 -3.18 4.88 7.43
C PHE A 106 -4.31 4.64 6.43
N ILE A 107 -4.62 5.65 5.61
CA ILE A 107 -5.77 5.64 4.72
C ILE A 107 -5.29 5.91 3.29
N SER A 108 -5.60 5.02 2.36
CA SER A 108 -5.20 5.14 0.95
C SER A 108 -5.85 6.39 0.35
N SER A 109 -5.03 7.34 -0.11
CA SER A 109 -5.48 8.71 -0.42
C SER A 109 -4.93 9.21 -1.74
N SER A 110 -5.79 9.74 -2.60
CA SER A 110 -5.40 10.35 -3.87
C SER A 110 -5.44 11.88 -3.81
N HIS A 111 -4.60 12.49 -4.65
CA HIS A 111 -4.54 13.93 -4.88
C HIS A 111 -4.98 14.25 -6.31
N ASN A 112 -5.79 15.29 -6.48
CA ASN A 112 -6.40 15.70 -7.75
C ASN A 112 -6.89 14.50 -8.56
N THR A 113 -7.74 13.70 -7.93
CA THR A 113 -8.10 12.34 -8.36
C THR A 113 -8.66 12.30 -9.77
N TYR A 114 -9.29 13.38 -10.22
CA TYR A 114 -9.84 13.53 -11.56
C TYR A 114 -8.77 13.51 -12.67
N LEU A 115 -7.49 13.77 -12.38
CA LEU A 115 -6.43 13.89 -13.38
C LEU A 115 -5.84 12.55 -13.82
N THR A 116 -5.70 12.36 -15.14
CA THR A 116 -5.01 11.22 -15.76
C THR A 116 -3.61 11.55 -16.27
N GLY A 117 -3.19 12.82 -16.16
CA GLY A 117 -1.90 13.32 -16.65
C GLY A 117 -1.27 14.36 -15.72
N ASP A 118 -0.61 15.35 -16.32
CA ASP A 118 0.00 16.48 -15.64
C ASP A 118 -1.05 17.46 -15.06
N GLN A 119 -0.59 18.39 -14.23
CA GLN A 119 -1.44 19.35 -13.51
C GLN A 119 -1.81 20.58 -14.34
N LEU A 120 -1.26 20.81 -15.54
CA LEU A 120 -1.43 22.07 -16.28
C LEU A 120 -2.32 21.92 -17.51
N VAL A 121 -2.14 20.85 -18.27
CA VAL A 121 -2.85 20.57 -19.53
C VAL A 121 -3.41 19.14 -19.58
N GLY A 122 -3.24 18.37 -18.50
CA GLY A 122 -3.71 16.99 -18.38
C GLY A 122 -5.24 16.85 -18.49
N LYS A 123 -5.70 15.65 -18.84
CA LYS A 123 -7.12 15.36 -18.96
C LYS A 123 -7.73 15.00 -17.60
N SER A 124 -8.85 15.62 -17.28
CA SER A 124 -9.76 15.16 -16.23
C SER A 124 -10.68 14.07 -16.78
N HIS A 125 -10.83 12.95 -16.09
CA HIS A 125 -11.62 11.81 -16.55
C HIS A 125 -12.24 11.00 -15.39
N LEU A 126 -13.44 10.45 -15.60
CA LEU A 126 -14.14 9.63 -14.60
C LEU A 126 -13.35 8.34 -14.26
N ASP A 127 -12.70 7.72 -15.25
CA ASP A 127 -11.85 6.53 -15.05
C ASP A 127 -10.73 6.75 -14.03
N ALA A 128 -10.28 7.99 -13.80
CA ALA A 128 -9.28 8.26 -12.79
C ALA A 128 -9.82 7.94 -11.37
N TYR A 129 -11.09 8.25 -11.11
CA TYR A 129 -11.79 7.84 -9.89
C TYR A 129 -12.02 6.32 -9.83
N VAL A 130 -12.46 5.71 -10.94
CA VAL A 130 -12.66 4.25 -11.03
C VAL A 130 -11.36 3.50 -10.72
N CYS A 131 -10.26 3.93 -11.33
CA CYS A 131 -8.94 3.33 -11.11
C CYS A 131 -8.46 3.52 -9.67
N ALA A 132 -8.64 4.71 -9.07
CA ALA A 132 -8.29 4.94 -7.67
C ALA A 132 -9.10 4.03 -6.73
N LEU A 133 -10.43 3.97 -6.90
CA LEU A 133 -11.31 3.15 -6.09
C LEU A 133 -11.01 1.64 -6.22
N ARG A 134 -10.78 1.14 -7.43
CA ARG A 134 -10.41 -0.27 -7.68
C ARG A 134 -9.01 -0.64 -7.16
N LYS A 135 -8.14 0.35 -6.97
CA LYS A 135 -6.87 0.20 -6.24
C LYS A 135 -7.02 0.30 -4.72
N GLY A 136 -8.25 0.35 -4.20
CA GLY A 136 -8.53 0.46 -2.78
C GLY A 136 -8.35 1.86 -2.20
N CYS A 137 -8.28 2.92 -3.02
CA CYS A 137 -8.23 4.31 -2.52
C CYS A 137 -9.52 4.65 -1.76
N ARG A 138 -9.39 5.27 -0.59
CA ARG A 138 -10.49 5.60 0.34
C ARG A 138 -10.64 7.10 0.60
N CYS A 139 -9.69 7.94 0.19
CA CYS A 139 -9.84 9.40 0.23
C CYS A 139 -9.64 9.99 -1.17
N LEU A 140 -10.71 10.52 -1.76
CA LEU A 140 -10.73 11.07 -3.12
C LEU A 140 -10.86 12.59 -3.07
N GLU A 141 -9.98 13.31 -3.73
CA GLU A 141 -10.08 14.77 -3.92
C GLU A 141 -10.93 15.14 -5.14
N ILE A 142 -11.80 16.14 -4.95
CA ILE A 142 -12.73 16.69 -5.95
C ILE A 142 -12.68 18.23 -5.90
N ASP A 143 -12.06 18.84 -6.91
CA ASP A 143 -11.94 20.30 -7.03
C ASP A 143 -13.16 20.87 -7.75
N CYS A 144 -14.06 21.47 -6.99
CA CYS A 144 -15.37 21.90 -7.46
C CYS A 144 -15.33 23.37 -7.87
N TRP A 145 -15.80 23.66 -9.08
CA TRP A 145 -15.85 25.00 -9.65
C TRP A 145 -17.20 25.26 -10.31
N ASP A 146 -17.58 26.53 -10.39
CA ASP A 146 -18.77 26.92 -11.13
C ASP A 146 -18.66 26.50 -12.61
N GLY A 147 -19.70 25.83 -13.11
CA GLY A 147 -19.85 25.49 -14.52
C GLY A 147 -21.02 26.19 -15.19
N PRO A 148 -21.16 26.02 -16.53
CA PRO A 148 -22.27 26.56 -17.28
C PRO A 148 -23.60 25.93 -16.86
N ASP A 149 -24.72 26.60 -17.17
CA ASP A 149 -26.08 26.06 -16.99
C ASP A 149 -26.40 25.56 -15.56
N MET A 150 -25.78 26.18 -14.54
CA MET A 150 -25.90 25.79 -13.12
C MET A 150 -25.41 24.37 -12.80
N GLU A 151 -24.53 23.81 -13.63
CA GLU A 151 -23.93 22.50 -13.41
C GLU A 151 -22.48 22.64 -12.91
N PRO A 152 -22.19 22.30 -11.63
CA PRO A 152 -20.84 22.35 -11.10
C PRO A 152 -19.89 21.42 -11.86
N VAL A 153 -18.66 21.87 -12.09
CA VAL A 153 -17.62 21.14 -12.82
C VAL A 153 -16.43 20.83 -11.92
N VAL A 154 -15.68 19.81 -12.31
CA VAL A 154 -14.45 19.37 -11.64
C VAL A 154 -13.27 19.49 -12.59
N TYR A 155 -12.25 20.24 -12.17
CA TYR A 155 -10.97 20.41 -12.87
C TYR A 155 -9.96 21.14 -11.99
N HIS A 156 -8.70 21.20 -12.43
CA HIS A 156 -7.67 21.94 -11.72
C HIS A 156 -7.75 23.44 -12.06
N GLY A 157 -8.21 24.23 -11.10
CA GLY A 157 -8.45 25.66 -11.23
C GLY A 157 -7.25 26.44 -11.78
N TYR A 158 -7.53 27.47 -12.57
CA TYR A 158 -6.51 28.33 -13.20
C TYR A 158 -5.52 27.62 -14.14
N THR A 159 -5.87 26.42 -14.62
CA THR A 159 -5.09 25.67 -15.60
C THR A 159 -5.91 25.34 -16.86
N LEU A 160 -5.30 24.63 -17.82
CA LEU A 160 -5.91 24.19 -19.06
C LEU A 160 -6.37 22.73 -19.01
N THR A 161 -6.44 22.12 -17.82
CA THR A 161 -6.96 20.76 -17.69
C THR A 161 -8.41 20.68 -18.15
N THR A 162 -8.81 19.57 -18.76
CA THR A 162 -10.20 19.39 -19.20
C THR A 162 -11.15 19.35 -18.00
N LYS A 163 -12.44 19.56 -18.24
CA LYS A 163 -13.48 19.60 -17.20
C LYS A 163 -14.38 18.38 -17.31
N ILE A 164 -14.85 17.89 -16.17
CA ILE A 164 -15.89 16.87 -16.06
C ILE A 164 -17.00 17.38 -15.13
N LEU A 165 -18.21 16.84 -15.24
CA LEU A 165 -19.33 17.27 -14.39
C LEU A 165 -19.19 16.69 -12.98
N PHE A 166 -19.45 17.51 -11.95
CA PHE A 166 -19.49 17.05 -10.56
C PHE A 166 -20.51 15.93 -10.36
N LYS A 167 -21.70 16.07 -10.98
CA LYS A 167 -22.76 15.06 -10.98
C LYS A 167 -22.27 13.68 -11.43
N ASP A 168 -21.48 13.64 -12.51
CA ASP A 168 -20.98 12.39 -13.05
C ASP A 168 -19.89 11.80 -12.16
N VAL A 169 -19.04 12.64 -11.55
CA VAL A 169 -18.08 12.21 -10.53
C VAL A 169 -18.80 11.52 -9.36
N ILE A 170 -19.85 12.13 -8.80
CA ILE A 170 -20.59 11.56 -7.67
C ILE A 170 -21.29 10.24 -8.07
N LYS A 171 -21.85 10.14 -9.27
CA LYS A 171 -22.39 8.87 -9.79
C LYS A 171 -21.33 7.79 -9.92
N THR A 172 -20.15 8.13 -10.44
CA THR A 172 -19.02 7.19 -10.54
C THR A 172 -18.58 6.72 -9.15
N VAL A 173 -18.50 7.62 -8.16
CA VAL A 173 -18.18 7.26 -6.78
C VAL A 173 -19.26 6.33 -6.20
N GLU A 174 -20.54 6.65 -6.34
CA GLU A 174 -21.67 5.83 -5.85
C GLU A 174 -21.59 4.38 -6.33
N GLN A 175 -21.27 4.21 -7.62
CA GLN A 175 -21.20 2.91 -8.29
C GLN A 175 -19.98 2.08 -7.86
N HIS A 176 -18.83 2.74 -7.67
CA HIS A 176 -17.56 2.03 -7.50
C HIS A 176 -16.97 2.09 -6.08
N ALA A 177 -17.54 2.91 -5.18
CA ALA A 177 -16.98 3.16 -3.85
C ALA A 177 -16.64 1.88 -3.09
N PHE A 178 -17.51 0.86 -3.20
CA PHE A 178 -17.43 -0.35 -2.39
C PHE A 178 -17.19 -1.64 -3.19
N GLU A 179 -16.72 -1.56 -4.44
CA GLU A 179 -16.44 -2.75 -5.28
C GLU A 179 -15.36 -3.66 -4.68
N VAL A 180 -14.32 -3.07 -4.08
CA VAL A 180 -13.14 -3.80 -3.59
C VAL A 180 -12.92 -3.68 -2.08
N SER A 181 -13.73 -2.85 -1.40
CA SER A 181 -13.61 -2.61 0.04
C SER A 181 -14.95 -2.13 0.59
N ALA A 182 -15.40 -2.69 1.71
CA ALA A 182 -16.61 -2.28 2.40
C ALA A 182 -16.42 -1.04 3.29
N PHE A 183 -15.18 -0.56 3.46
CA PHE A 183 -14.87 0.52 4.38
C PHE A 183 -15.15 1.91 3.80
N PRO A 184 -15.35 2.93 4.66
CA PRO A 184 -15.78 4.26 4.25
C PRO A 184 -14.91 4.91 3.16
N VAL A 185 -15.53 5.78 2.37
CA VAL A 185 -14.84 6.65 1.41
C VAL A 185 -15.01 8.10 1.86
N ILE A 186 -13.90 8.82 1.97
CA ILE A 186 -13.82 10.24 2.29
C ILE A 186 -13.76 11.03 0.98
N LEU A 187 -14.69 11.97 0.80
CA LEU A 187 -14.68 12.91 -0.31
C LEU A 187 -14.09 14.25 0.17
N SER A 188 -12.86 14.54 -0.25
CA SER A 188 -12.17 15.80 0.03
C SER A 188 -12.59 16.84 -1.01
N LEU A 189 -13.61 17.64 -0.69
CA LEU A 189 -14.12 18.69 -1.57
C LEU A 189 -13.27 19.96 -1.46
N GLU A 190 -12.61 20.36 -2.54
CA GLU A 190 -12.00 21.69 -2.67
C GLU A 190 -13.00 22.61 -3.38
N ASN A 191 -13.76 23.38 -2.58
CA ASN A 191 -14.94 24.08 -3.06
C ASN A 191 -14.63 25.54 -3.45
N HIS A 192 -14.76 25.83 -4.75
CA HIS A 192 -14.66 27.16 -5.36
C HIS A 192 -15.97 27.61 -6.03
N CYS A 193 -17.07 26.91 -5.78
CA CYS A 193 -18.37 27.23 -6.36
C CYS A 193 -19.04 28.42 -5.66
N SER A 194 -19.87 29.14 -6.41
CA SER A 194 -20.88 30.08 -5.91
C SER A 194 -21.86 29.39 -4.94
N GLN A 195 -22.53 30.16 -4.08
CA GLN A 195 -23.48 29.62 -3.12
C GLN A 195 -24.62 28.83 -3.81
N GLU A 196 -25.10 29.30 -4.95
CA GLU A 196 -26.16 28.66 -5.73
C GLU A 196 -25.70 27.29 -6.26
N GLN A 197 -24.49 27.18 -6.80
CA GLN A 197 -23.94 25.91 -7.27
C GLN A 197 -23.50 24.98 -6.13
N GLN A 198 -23.18 25.52 -4.95
CA GLN A 198 -23.00 24.69 -3.74
C GLN A 198 -24.30 24.01 -3.31
N GLU A 199 -25.45 24.66 -3.47
CA GLU A 199 -26.76 24.02 -3.23
C GLU A 199 -27.01 22.88 -4.23
N VAL A 200 -26.64 23.07 -5.50
CA VAL A 200 -26.69 22.01 -6.52
C VAL A 200 -25.76 20.85 -6.16
N MET A 201 -24.53 21.13 -5.70
CA MET A 201 -23.61 20.09 -5.21
C MET A 201 -24.21 19.29 -4.06
N ALA A 202 -24.79 19.97 -3.06
CA ALA A 202 -25.44 19.30 -1.92
C ALA A 202 -26.62 18.43 -2.38
N GLN A 203 -27.45 18.92 -3.29
CA GLN A 203 -28.55 18.14 -3.88
C GLN A 203 -28.03 16.89 -4.60
N TYR A 204 -26.93 16.99 -5.35
CA TYR A 204 -26.31 15.84 -6.01
C TYR A 204 -25.73 14.84 -5.02
N LEU A 205 -25.03 15.28 -3.99
CA LEU A 205 -24.55 14.39 -2.93
C LEU A 205 -25.70 13.62 -2.28
N ILE A 206 -26.76 14.32 -1.86
CA ILE A 206 -27.91 13.71 -1.18
C ILE A 206 -28.67 12.76 -2.11
N SER A 207 -29.01 13.21 -3.32
CA SER A 207 -29.86 12.44 -4.24
C SER A 207 -29.14 11.25 -4.87
N ILE A 208 -27.84 11.35 -5.15
CA ILE A 208 -27.08 10.28 -5.80
C ILE A 208 -26.58 9.28 -4.77
N LEU A 209 -25.93 9.74 -3.69
CA LEU A 209 -25.35 8.83 -2.69
C LEU A 209 -26.41 8.24 -1.76
N GLY A 210 -27.52 8.96 -1.53
CA GLY A 210 -28.64 8.48 -0.71
C GLY A 210 -28.18 7.98 0.66
N GLU A 211 -28.56 6.75 1.00
CA GLU A 211 -28.21 6.11 2.28
C GLU A 211 -26.71 5.85 2.47
N LYS A 212 -25.90 5.88 1.40
CA LYS A 212 -24.44 5.75 1.48
C LYS A 212 -23.77 7.03 1.97
N LEU A 213 -24.47 8.16 1.97
CA LEU A 213 -23.97 9.43 2.47
C LEU A 213 -24.17 9.51 3.98
N LEU A 214 -23.08 9.72 4.70
CA LEU A 214 -23.15 10.02 6.13
C LEU A 214 -23.52 11.48 6.34
N SER A 215 -24.78 11.75 6.65
CA SER A 215 -25.32 13.10 6.89
C SER A 215 -25.49 13.43 8.37
N GLU A 216 -25.44 12.44 9.26
CA GLU A 216 -25.64 12.61 10.71
C GLU A 216 -24.57 11.83 11.49
N PRO A 217 -24.21 12.25 12.73
CA PRO A 217 -23.34 11.49 13.61
C PRO A 217 -23.95 10.10 13.94
N VAL A 218 -23.11 9.06 14.01
CA VAL A 218 -23.58 7.67 14.14
C VAL A 218 -24.08 7.30 15.55
N ASP A 219 -23.76 8.08 16.58
CA ASP A 219 -24.35 7.99 17.93
C ASP A 219 -24.08 9.30 18.71
N PRO A 220 -24.91 9.70 19.70
CA PRO A 220 -24.56 10.81 20.59
C PRO A 220 -23.33 10.40 21.42
N PRO A 221 -22.23 11.17 21.40
CA PRO A 221 -21.02 10.78 22.11
C PRO A 221 -21.31 10.70 23.62
N THR A 222 -21.15 9.51 24.20
CA THR A 222 -21.29 9.24 25.64
C THR A 222 -20.21 9.92 26.50
N THR A 223 -19.29 10.65 25.88
CA THR A 223 -18.25 11.45 26.53
C THR A 223 -18.15 12.83 25.89
N GLY A 224 -18.80 13.84 26.47
CA GLY A 224 -18.35 15.24 26.48
C GLY A 224 -18.05 15.99 25.17
N ASP A 225 -18.42 15.44 24.03
CA ASP A 225 -18.16 15.92 22.67
C ASP A 225 -19.47 16.45 22.02
N LEU A 226 -19.50 17.27 20.96
CA LEU A 226 -19.30 18.73 20.86
C LEU A 226 -20.66 19.48 20.91
N PRO A 227 -20.69 20.82 21.09
CA PRO A 227 -21.08 21.69 19.95
C PRO A 227 -20.24 22.99 19.76
N SER A 228 -20.58 23.73 18.69
CA SER A 228 -19.73 24.65 17.85
C SER A 228 -19.50 26.11 18.31
N PRO A 229 -18.62 26.89 17.61
CA PRO A 229 -19.14 27.94 16.70
C PRO A 229 -18.28 28.32 15.44
N ASN A 230 -18.97 28.74 14.35
CA ASN A 230 -18.70 29.77 13.29
C ASN A 230 -17.25 30.10 12.82
N LYS A 231 -16.90 30.38 11.54
CA LYS A 231 -17.60 30.87 10.32
C LYS A 231 -16.71 30.62 9.07
N VAL A 232 -17.28 30.09 7.99
CA VAL A 232 -17.01 30.39 6.55
C VAL A 232 -18.38 30.27 5.86
N VAL A 233 -18.70 31.12 4.88
CA VAL A 233 -19.99 31.07 4.16
C VAL A 233 -19.93 29.93 3.14
N VAL A 234 -20.05 28.70 3.62
CA VAL A 234 -20.43 27.53 2.83
C VAL A 234 -21.95 27.47 2.85
N ALA A 235 -22.59 27.12 1.73
CA ALA A 235 -24.04 26.88 1.71
C ALA A 235 -24.37 25.91 2.84
N LYS A 236 -25.37 26.26 3.67
CA LYS A 236 -25.72 25.48 4.86
C LYS A 236 -25.91 24.00 4.51
N ALA A 237 -26.56 23.71 3.39
CA ALA A 237 -26.78 22.37 2.88
C ALA A 237 -25.48 21.56 2.65
N LEU A 238 -24.38 22.18 2.21
CA LEU A 238 -23.10 21.49 2.04
C LEU A 238 -22.32 21.41 3.36
N SER A 239 -22.43 22.43 4.20
CA SER A 239 -21.80 22.44 5.53
C SER A 239 -22.39 21.38 6.46
N ASP A 240 -23.70 21.17 6.40
CA ASP A 240 -24.42 20.20 7.25
C ASP A 240 -24.02 18.75 6.91
N LEU A 241 -23.46 18.49 5.72
CA LEU A 241 -22.96 17.18 5.32
C LEU A 241 -21.55 16.85 5.86
N VAL A 242 -20.85 17.83 6.46
CA VAL A 242 -19.50 17.61 7.01
C VAL A 242 -19.59 17.20 8.47
N VAL A 243 -19.50 15.89 8.74
CA VAL A 243 -19.65 15.33 10.08
C VAL A 243 -18.32 15.20 10.83
N TYR A 244 -17.38 14.40 10.29
CA TYR A 244 -16.15 13.99 10.99
C TYR A 244 -14.83 14.50 10.40
N THR A 245 -14.88 15.25 9.28
CA THR A 245 -13.69 15.73 8.55
C THR A 245 -13.82 17.21 8.19
N ARG A 246 -14.06 18.04 9.21
CA ARG A 246 -14.09 19.49 9.05
C ARG A 246 -12.67 20.03 8.83
N SER A 247 -12.40 20.53 7.63
CA SER A 247 -11.08 21.07 7.31
C SER A 247 -10.79 22.36 8.07
N VAL A 248 -9.68 22.40 8.81
CA VAL A 248 -9.17 23.59 9.50
C VAL A 248 -7.71 23.88 9.17
N LYS A 249 -7.32 25.15 9.30
CA LYS A 249 -5.94 25.56 9.04
C LYS A 249 -5.03 25.12 10.18
N PHE A 250 -3.97 24.38 9.86
CA PHE A 250 -2.92 24.08 10.82
C PHE A 250 -2.16 25.34 11.25
N ILE A 251 -2.26 25.68 12.54
CA ILE A 251 -1.55 26.79 13.19
C ILE A 251 -0.25 26.29 13.83
N SER A 252 -0.32 25.36 14.79
CA SER A 252 0.82 24.70 15.42
C SER A 252 0.35 23.46 16.19
N PHE A 253 1.25 22.53 16.50
CA PHE A 253 0.90 21.34 17.31
C PHE A 253 0.34 21.70 18.68
N ARG A 254 0.88 22.77 19.30
CA ARG A 254 0.35 23.29 20.58
C ARG A 254 -1.06 23.83 20.42
N HIS A 255 -1.31 24.63 19.39
CA HIS A 255 -2.65 25.15 19.13
C HIS A 255 -3.65 24.03 18.89
N SER A 256 -3.28 23.02 18.08
CA SER A 256 -4.15 21.87 17.83
C SER A 256 -4.49 21.12 19.12
N LYS A 257 -3.49 20.83 19.96
CA LYS A 257 -3.71 20.19 21.25
C LYS A 257 -4.68 20.96 22.15
N ASP A 258 -4.56 22.29 22.16
CA ASP A 258 -5.29 23.14 23.09
C ASP A 258 -6.69 23.56 22.54
N ASN A 259 -6.93 23.48 21.22
CA ASN A 259 -8.10 24.11 20.58
C ASN A 259 -8.75 23.33 19.42
N GLN A 260 -8.10 22.32 18.83
CA GLN A 260 -8.65 21.61 17.68
C GLN A 260 -9.64 20.53 18.15
N ASN A 261 -10.78 20.45 17.46
CA ASN A 261 -11.80 19.47 17.76
C ASN A 261 -11.49 18.13 17.07
N TYR A 262 -11.94 17.00 17.64
CA TYR A 262 -11.65 15.67 17.10
C TYR A 262 -12.20 15.46 15.68
N ASN A 263 -13.29 16.15 15.32
CA ASN A 263 -13.90 16.12 13.99
C ASN A 263 -13.24 17.07 13.00
N GLU A 264 -12.14 17.74 13.39
CA GLU A 264 -11.38 18.63 12.54
C GLU A 264 -10.11 17.96 12.02
N ASN A 265 -9.88 18.05 10.71
CA ASN A 265 -8.67 17.58 10.06
C ASN A 265 -7.87 18.75 9.48
N THR A 266 -6.57 18.55 9.30
CA THR A 266 -5.69 19.57 8.71
C THR A 266 -5.07 19.10 7.42
N SER A 267 -4.97 20.01 6.44
CA SER A 267 -4.30 19.76 5.15
C SER A 267 -3.03 20.58 5.04
N MET A 268 -1.93 19.95 4.62
CA MET A 268 -0.62 20.58 4.50
C MET A 268 0.14 20.11 3.26
N ALA A 269 0.69 21.05 2.49
CA ALA A 269 1.61 20.72 1.40
C ALA A 269 2.88 20.03 1.92
N GLU A 270 3.43 19.10 1.12
CA GLU A 270 4.58 18.24 1.49
C GLU A 270 5.77 19.04 2.08
N ASN A 271 6.04 20.24 1.58
CA ASN A 271 7.20 21.03 2.01
C ASN A 271 7.03 21.55 3.44
N LYS A 272 5.81 21.96 3.81
CA LYS A 272 5.46 22.37 5.17
C LYS A 272 5.50 21.16 6.11
N ALA A 273 4.86 20.06 5.70
CA ALA A 273 4.82 18.83 6.48
C ALA A 273 6.22 18.26 6.74
N ARG A 274 7.10 18.26 5.73
CA ARG A 274 8.48 17.78 5.83
C ARG A 274 9.31 18.61 6.81
N ARG A 275 9.13 19.93 6.79
CA ARG A 275 9.78 20.83 7.78
C ARG A 275 9.33 20.50 9.21
N LEU A 276 8.02 20.31 9.41
CA LEU A 276 7.46 19.94 10.71
C LEU A 276 7.94 18.56 11.18
N ALA A 277 7.94 17.56 10.30
CA ALA A 277 8.41 16.21 10.62
C ALA A 277 9.89 16.18 11.03
N LYS A 278 10.73 17.00 10.38
CA LYS A 278 12.15 17.12 10.74
C LYS A 278 12.39 17.90 12.02
N ALA A 279 11.62 18.97 12.26
CA ALA A 279 11.84 19.85 13.41
C ALA A 279 11.15 19.36 14.69
N SER A 280 10.05 18.64 14.56
CA SER A 280 9.12 18.32 15.66
C SER A 280 8.44 16.97 15.44
N GLY A 281 9.20 15.94 15.04
CA GLY A 281 8.69 14.61 14.70
C GLY A 281 7.83 13.99 15.80
N ALA A 282 8.29 14.05 17.06
CA ALA A 282 7.52 13.56 18.20
C ALA A 282 6.18 14.27 18.44
N ASP A 283 6.14 15.59 18.22
CA ASP A 283 4.89 16.35 18.37
C ASP A 283 3.92 16.04 17.23
N PHE A 284 4.44 15.80 16.02
CA PHE A 284 3.63 15.40 14.89
C PHE A 284 3.03 14.00 15.10
N VAL A 285 3.83 13.04 15.60
CA VAL A 285 3.33 11.71 16.00
C VAL A 285 2.22 11.84 17.03
N ARG A 286 2.38 12.71 18.04
CA ARG A 286 1.36 12.92 19.06
C ARG A 286 0.08 13.52 18.47
N HIS A 287 0.21 14.53 17.62
CA HIS A 287 -0.92 15.15 16.93
C HIS A 287 -1.71 14.12 16.10
N ASN A 288 -1.02 13.27 15.36
CA ASN A 288 -1.65 12.27 14.49
C ASN A 288 -2.28 11.09 15.24
N LYS A 289 -2.18 11.00 16.57
CA LYS A 289 -2.98 10.05 17.36
C LYS A 289 -4.42 10.49 17.47
N GLU A 290 -4.63 11.80 17.58
CA GLU A 290 -5.92 12.40 17.89
C GLU A 290 -6.59 12.94 16.62
N PHE A 291 -5.81 13.51 15.70
CA PHE A 291 -6.34 14.23 14.55
C PHE A 291 -5.89 13.61 13.22
N LEU A 292 -6.74 13.73 12.21
CA LEU A 292 -6.41 13.38 10.84
C LEU A 292 -5.55 14.48 10.19
N SER A 293 -4.40 14.09 9.64
CA SER A 293 -3.54 14.96 8.84
C SER A 293 -3.50 14.50 7.39
N ARG A 294 -3.92 15.40 6.48
CA ARG A 294 -3.80 15.26 5.04
C ARG A 294 -2.54 15.94 4.53
N ILE A 295 -1.70 15.17 3.85
CA ILE A 295 -0.49 15.66 3.19
C ILE A 295 -0.68 15.55 1.68
N TYR A 296 -0.38 16.61 0.94
CA TYR A 296 -0.55 16.62 -0.51
C TYR A 296 0.70 17.15 -1.24
N PRO A 297 0.88 16.79 -2.53
CA PRO A 297 2.03 17.20 -3.32
C PRO A 297 2.17 18.72 -3.40
N ALA A 298 3.40 19.23 -3.44
CA ALA A 298 3.63 20.65 -3.66
C ALA A 298 3.13 21.09 -5.06
N GLY A 299 2.55 22.29 -5.18
CA GLY A 299 2.10 22.84 -6.47
C GLY A 299 3.21 23.00 -7.52
N SER A 300 4.49 22.97 -7.13
CA SER A 300 5.63 22.91 -8.07
C SER A 300 5.73 21.58 -8.84
N ARG A 301 5.00 20.53 -8.42
CA ARG A 301 4.98 19.22 -9.07
C ARG A 301 3.98 19.18 -10.22
N THR A 302 4.16 20.09 -11.16
CA THR A 302 3.25 20.26 -12.30
C THR A 302 3.18 19.04 -13.22
N SER A 303 4.22 18.20 -13.23
CA SER A 303 4.23 16.90 -13.94
C SER A 303 3.50 15.77 -13.22
N SER A 304 2.78 16.07 -12.12
CA SER A 304 2.13 15.07 -11.26
C SER A 304 3.09 14.10 -10.55
N SER A 305 4.39 14.40 -10.52
CA SER A 305 5.35 13.60 -9.75
C SER A 305 4.94 13.45 -8.28
N ASN A 306 5.34 12.35 -7.64
CA ASN A 306 5.03 12.07 -6.24
C ASN A 306 6.22 12.34 -5.32
N TYR A 307 5.94 12.70 -4.07
CA TYR A 307 6.91 12.72 -2.97
C TYR A 307 7.04 11.33 -2.33
N ASN A 308 8.02 11.14 -1.45
CA ASN A 308 8.16 9.88 -0.71
C ASN A 308 7.13 9.81 0.43
N PRO A 309 6.13 8.90 0.39
CA PRO A 309 5.05 8.85 1.40
C PRO A 309 5.53 8.43 2.80
N LEU A 310 6.63 7.67 2.88
CA LEU A 310 7.19 7.21 4.16
C LEU A 310 7.56 8.33 5.11
N GLU A 311 7.97 9.48 4.57
CA GLU A 311 8.31 10.64 5.40
C GLU A 311 7.15 11.05 6.31
N PHE A 312 5.92 10.82 5.87
CA PHE A 312 4.71 11.21 6.58
C PHE A 312 4.05 10.03 7.31
N TRP A 313 4.13 8.81 6.78
CA TRP A 313 3.73 7.62 7.54
C TRP A 313 4.59 7.41 8.80
N ASN A 314 5.89 7.74 8.74
CA ASN A 314 6.79 7.65 9.89
C ASN A 314 6.40 8.60 11.05
N VAL A 315 5.65 9.66 10.78
CA VAL A 315 5.06 10.55 11.80
C VAL A 315 3.58 10.28 12.03
N GLY A 316 3.03 9.20 11.47
CA GLY A 316 1.65 8.77 11.69
C GLY A 316 0.59 9.50 10.89
N SER A 317 0.94 10.32 9.89
CA SER A 317 -0.05 10.98 9.03
C SER A 317 -0.84 9.94 8.25
N GLN A 318 -2.17 10.10 8.26
CA GLN A 318 -3.12 9.10 7.78
C GLN A 318 -3.44 9.28 6.30
N LEU A 319 -3.70 10.52 5.89
CA LEU A 319 -4.18 10.88 4.56
C LEU A 319 -3.00 11.39 3.71
N VAL A 320 -2.07 10.50 3.39
CA VAL A 320 -0.87 10.82 2.59
C VAL A 320 -1.23 10.74 1.10
N ALA A 321 -1.74 11.85 0.56
CA ALA A 321 -2.31 11.91 -0.77
C ALA A 321 -1.24 11.92 -1.87
N LEU A 322 -1.38 11.02 -2.84
CA LEU A 322 -0.48 10.89 -4.00
C LEU A 322 -1.24 11.06 -5.32
N ASN A 323 -0.54 11.46 -6.37
CA ASN A 323 -1.03 11.44 -7.74
C ASN A 323 -1.05 9.99 -8.25
N PHE A 324 -2.22 9.33 -8.21
CA PHE A 324 -2.38 7.89 -8.53
C PHE A 324 -2.06 7.52 -9.99
N GLN A 325 -2.15 8.49 -10.89
CA GLN A 325 -1.76 8.37 -12.30
C GLN A 325 -0.24 8.32 -12.51
N SER A 326 0.55 8.71 -11.51
CA SER A 326 2.02 8.77 -11.60
C SER A 326 2.68 7.55 -10.95
N LEU A 327 3.12 6.63 -11.81
CA LEU A 327 3.87 5.44 -11.42
C LEU A 327 5.28 5.77 -10.88
N GLY A 328 5.93 4.78 -10.28
CA GLY A 328 7.28 4.85 -9.76
C GLY A 328 7.32 4.62 -8.25
N LEU A 329 8.51 4.80 -7.66
CA LEU A 329 8.78 4.40 -6.28
C LEU A 329 7.72 4.84 -5.25
N PRO A 330 7.22 6.10 -5.23
CA PRO A 330 6.15 6.47 -4.30
C PRO A 330 4.88 5.64 -4.42
N MET A 331 4.46 5.33 -5.65
CA MET A 331 3.26 4.54 -5.90
C MET A 331 3.52 3.05 -5.65
N ASP A 332 4.72 2.54 -5.97
CA ASP A 332 5.14 1.19 -5.59
C ASP A 332 5.03 0.98 -4.06
N LEU A 333 5.45 1.98 -3.28
CA LEU A 333 5.36 1.96 -1.81
C LEU A 333 3.92 2.07 -1.31
N ASN A 334 3.07 2.86 -2.00
CA ASN A 334 1.65 2.97 -1.70
C ASN A 334 0.93 1.65 -1.94
N ASP A 335 1.06 1.10 -3.14
CA ASP A 335 0.45 -0.17 -3.53
C ASP A 335 0.95 -1.30 -2.62
N GLY A 336 2.25 -1.31 -2.31
CA GLY A 336 2.85 -2.26 -1.38
C GLY A 336 2.36 -2.13 0.06
N ARG A 337 2.05 -0.93 0.57
CA ARG A 337 1.46 -0.75 1.91
C ARG A 337 0.01 -1.19 1.93
N PHE A 338 -0.77 -0.77 0.94
CA PHE A 338 -2.23 -0.90 0.95
C PHE A 338 -2.75 -2.21 0.35
N GLN A 339 -1.89 -3.10 -0.18
CA GLN A 339 -2.26 -4.50 -0.42
C GLN A 339 -2.44 -5.32 0.87
N ASP A 340 -1.90 -4.82 2.00
CA ASP A 340 -2.10 -5.41 3.32
C ASP A 340 -3.55 -5.25 3.80
N ASN A 341 -3.91 -6.00 4.83
CA ASN A 341 -5.25 -6.00 5.43
C ASN A 341 -6.38 -6.19 4.38
N GLY A 342 -6.16 -7.10 3.45
CA GLY A 342 -7.09 -7.44 2.38
C GLY A 342 -7.29 -6.38 1.31
N GLY A 343 -6.35 -5.45 1.14
CA GLY A 343 -6.50 -4.42 0.13
C GLY A 343 -7.56 -3.37 0.47
N CYS A 344 -8.03 -3.33 1.72
CA CYS A 344 -9.25 -2.61 2.08
C CYS A 344 -9.08 -1.09 2.10
N GLY A 345 -7.83 -0.59 2.00
CA GLY A 345 -7.49 0.83 1.99
C GLY A 345 -7.30 1.47 3.36
N TYR A 346 -7.49 0.70 4.44
CA TYR A 346 -7.24 1.08 5.83
C TYR A 346 -6.23 0.12 6.48
N ILE A 347 -5.09 0.66 6.92
CA ILE A 347 -4.05 -0.12 7.60
C ILE A 347 -3.87 0.44 9.02
N LEU A 348 -4.11 -0.37 10.04
CA LEU A 348 -3.92 0.03 11.43
C LEU A 348 -2.47 0.45 11.66
N LYS A 349 -2.28 1.61 12.29
CA LYS A 349 -0.94 2.09 12.61
C LYS A 349 -0.28 1.17 13.64
N PRO A 350 1.05 1.04 13.62
CA PRO A 350 1.75 0.31 14.65
C PRO A 350 1.62 0.97 16.02
N ALA A 351 1.69 0.15 17.08
CA ALA A 351 1.60 0.60 18.47
C ALA A 351 2.61 1.72 18.82
N VAL A 352 3.77 1.77 18.14
CA VAL A 352 4.76 2.84 18.33
C VAL A 352 4.23 4.23 17.96
N LEU A 353 3.26 4.31 17.04
CA LEU A 353 2.60 5.54 16.62
C LEU A 353 1.29 5.82 17.38
N MET A 354 0.75 4.84 18.11
CA MET A 354 -0.52 4.96 18.83
C MET A 354 -0.33 5.09 20.34
N SER A 355 0.68 4.44 20.93
CA SER A 355 0.84 4.34 22.39
C SER A 355 1.11 5.67 23.07
N SER A 356 0.35 5.99 24.12
CA SER A 356 0.56 7.17 24.97
C SER A 356 1.71 7.01 25.98
N ARG A 357 2.22 5.79 26.18
CA ARG A 357 3.20 5.48 27.24
C ARG A 357 4.63 5.95 26.92
N ARG A 358 4.99 6.05 25.65
CA ARG A 358 6.33 6.45 25.21
C ARG A 358 6.24 7.42 24.05
N SER A 359 6.97 8.54 24.13
CA SER A 359 7.14 9.43 22.99
C SER A 359 7.99 8.74 21.93
N PHE A 360 7.50 8.70 20.70
CA PHE A 360 8.24 8.21 19.54
C PHE A 360 8.67 9.39 18.68
N ASP A 361 9.95 9.42 18.32
CA ASP A 361 10.48 10.36 17.34
C ASP A 361 11.19 9.56 16.23
N PRO A 362 10.71 9.61 14.98
CA PRO A 362 11.33 8.89 13.87
C PRO A 362 12.73 9.43 13.50
N GLY A 363 13.09 10.64 13.91
CA GLY A 363 14.40 11.25 13.68
C GLY A 363 15.47 10.83 14.69
N CYS A 364 15.09 10.27 15.85
CA CYS A 364 16.03 9.86 16.89
C CYS A 364 16.45 8.38 16.73
N SER A 365 17.77 8.13 16.69
CA SER A 365 18.31 6.78 16.71
C SER A 365 18.04 6.13 18.08
N ARG A 366 17.16 5.12 18.11
CA ARG A 366 16.85 4.38 19.34
C ARG A 366 18.01 3.43 19.68
N ARG A 367 18.77 3.76 20.72
CA ARG A 367 19.64 2.80 21.40
C ARG A 367 18.74 1.87 22.24
N GLY A 368 18.84 0.55 22.03
CA GLY A 368 18.21 -0.46 22.90
C GLY A 368 16.92 -1.13 22.41
N LEU A 369 16.58 -1.01 21.12
CA LEU A 369 15.56 -1.90 20.51
C LEU A 369 16.20 -3.23 20.10
N GLN A 370 15.43 -4.31 20.20
CA GLN A 370 15.82 -5.61 19.67
C GLN A 370 15.86 -5.51 18.14
N THR A 371 17.06 -5.61 17.58
CA THR A 371 17.27 -5.56 16.14
C THR A 371 16.69 -6.81 15.50
N THR A 372 15.84 -6.63 14.49
CA THR A 372 15.41 -7.74 13.63
C THR A 372 16.43 -7.93 12.52
N HIS A 373 16.91 -9.17 12.36
CA HIS A 373 17.82 -9.56 11.29
C HIS A 373 17.04 -10.23 10.17
N LEU A 374 17.12 -9.66 8.97
CA LEU A 374 16.56 -10.25 7.75
C LEU A 374 17.71 -10.82 6.92
N LEU A 375 17.70 -12.13 6.68
CA LEU A 375 18.54 -12.82 5.71
C LEU A 375 17.68 -13.20 4.51
N LEU A 376 18.04 -12.69 3.34
CA LEU A 376 17.41 -13.08 2.08
C LEU A 376 18.39 -13.89 1.24
N LYS A 377 17.96 -15.07 0.81
CA LYS A 377 18.64 -15.92 -0.17
C LYS A 377 17.90 -15.83 -1.49
N TRP A 378 18.61 -15.50 -2.56
CA TRP A 378 17.98 -15.25 -3.85
C TRP A 378 18.37 -16.30 -4.87
N VAL A 379 17.39 -17.10 -5.32
CA VAL A 379 17.66 -18.23 -6.21
C VAL A 379 17.34 -17.88 -7.67
N GLN A 380 16.06 -17.84 -8.08
CA GLN A 380 15.68 -17.56 -9.47
C GLN A 380 14.27 -16.94 -9.63
N PRO A 381 14.12 -15.75 -10.25
CA PRO A 381 12.87 -15.19 -10.73
C PRO A 381 12.63 -15.55 -12.20
N SER A 382 11.36 -15.65 -12.58
CA SER A 382 10.95 -15.66 -13.99
C SER A 382 10.82 -14.22 -14.47
N LEU A 383 11.73 -13.75 -15.33
CA LEU A 383 11.67 -12.39 -15.87
C LEU A 383 10.76 -12.28 -17.10
N PRO A 384 10.14 -11.11 -17.34
CA PRO A 384 9.35 -10.87 -18.53
C PRO A 384 10.19 -11.13 -19.78
N ARG A 385 9.63 -11.89 -20.73
CA ARG A 385 10.27 -12.15 -22.03
C ARG A 385 10.27 -10.87 -22.86
N SER A 386 11.29 -10.04 -22.70
CA SER A 386 11.63 -9.06 -23.73
C SER A 386 12.42 -9.78 -24.83
N GLY A 387 12.20 -9.43 -26.10
CA GLY A 387 12.95 -10.01 -27.23
C GLY A 387 14.47 -9.78 -27.16
N LYS A 388 14.95 -8.99 -26.20
CA LYS A 388 16.36 -8.68 -25.94
C LYS A 388 16.85 -9.40 -24.69
N ALA A 389 18.04 -9.98 -24.76
CA ALA A 389 18.72 -10.50 -23.58
C ALA A 389 19.12 -9.35 -22.65
N LEU A 390 18.61 -9.39 -21.42
CA LEU A 390 18.90 -8.49 -20.32
C LEU A 390 20.14 -8.95 -19.54
N ASP A 391 20.78 -8.01 -18.86
CA ASP A 391 21.83 -8.19 -17.86
C ASP A 391 21.25 -7.89 -16.45
N PRO A 392 20.41 -8.78 -15.88
CA PRO A 392 19.65 -8.45 -14.68
C PRO A 392 20.49 -8.45 -13.40
N PHE A 393 20.12 -7.56 -12.47
CA PHE A 393 20.45 -7.66 -11.05
C PHE A 393 19.22 -7.34 -10.19
N VAL A 394 19.23 -7.84 -8.96
CA VAL A 394 18.16 -7.58 -7.98
C VAL A 394 18.66 -6.61 -6.95
N ARG A 395 17.86 -5.59 -6.68
CA ARG A 395 18.05 -4.65 -5.59
C ARG A 395 16.98 -4.87 -4.54
N VAL A 396 17.42 -5.07 -3.31
CA VAL A 396 16.56 -5.12 -2.14
C VAL A 396 16.70 -3.82 -1.37
N GLU A 397 15.57 -3.19 -1.09
CA GLU A 397 15.49 -1.90 -0.41
C GLU A 397 14.59 -2.03 0.83
N ILE A 398 15.12 -1.60 1.98
CA ILE A 398 14.35 -1.39 3.20
C ILE A 398 13.99 0.10 3.26
N HIS A 399 12.71 0.35 3.42
CA HIS A 399 12.10 1.66 3.34
C HIS A 399 11.33 1.91 4.64
N GLY A 400 11.83 2.75 5.55
CA GLY A 400 11.23 2.97 6.87
C GLY A 400 11.67 4.30 7.48
N ILE A 401 11.95 4.32 8.78
CA ILE A 401 12.63 5.47 9.40
C ILE A 401 14.06 5.63 8.86
N PRO A 402 14.68 6.82 8.97
CA PRO A 402 16.02 7.07 8.43
C PRO A 402 17.09 6.08 8.93
N SER A 403 17.00 5.63 10.19
CA SER A 403 17.96 4.67 10.75
C SER A 403 17.87 3.28 10.13
N ASP A 404 16.70 2.87 9.64
CA ASP A 404 16.46 1.53 9.07
C ASP A 404 16.52 1.51 7.54
N SER A 405 16.36 2.67 6.90
CA SER A 405 16.33 2.77 5.44
C SER A 405 17.67 2.37 4.81
N ARG A 406 17.71 1.29 4.04
CA ARG A 406 18.96 0.71 3.46
C ARG A 406 18.68 0.11 2.09
N ARG A 407 19.73 -0.08 1.28
CA ARG A 407 19.65 -0.81 0.01
C ARG A 407 20.86 -1.68 -0.21
N LYS A 408 20.67 -2.85 -0.81
CA LYS A 408 21.72 -3.76 -1.27
C LYS A 408 21.35 -4.31 -2.64
N SER A 409 22.35 -4.62 -3.45
CA SER A 409 22.16 -5.20 -4.79
C SER A 409 22.95 -6.49 -4.91
N THR A 410 22.42 -7.45 -5.67
CA THR A 410 23.16 -8.62 -6.11
C THR A 410 24.21 -8.21 -7.17
N HIS A 411 25.06 -9.17 -7.56
CA HIS A 411 25.89 -8.99 -8.74
C HIS A 411 25.05 -9.03 -10.03
N THR A 412 25.56 -8.52 -11.14
CA THR A 412 24.86 -8.58 -12.43
C THR A 412 25.09 -9.93 -13.11
N VAL A 413 24.02 -10.58 -13.57
CA VAL A 413 24.10 -11.79 -14.41
C VAL A 413 24.03 -11.37 -15.87
N LYS A 414 25.02 -11.72 -16.69
CA LYS A 414 25.08 -11.27 -18.09
C LYS A 414 24.24 -12.15 -19.02
N LYS A 415 23.49 -11.51 -19.93
CA LYS A 415 22.75 -12.09 -21.05
C LYS A 415 21.85 -13.28 -20.68
N ASN A 416 21.28 -13.26 -19.47
CA ASN A 416 20.44 -14.35 -18.98
C ASN A 416 19.16 -13.78 -18.37
N SER A 417 18.11 -13.72 -19.18
CA SER A 417 16.78 -13.27 -18.76
C SER A 417 15.82 -14.43 -18.47
N LEU A 418 16.23 -15.67 -18.72
CA LEU A 418 15.34 -16.83 -18.60
C LEU A 418 15.42 -17.44 -17.22
N THR A 419 16.62 -17.59 -16.67
CA THR A 419 16.88 -18.19 -15.34
C THR A 419 18.14 -17.58 -14.73
N PRO A 420 18.16 -16.27 -14.39
CA PRO A 420 19.29 -15.67 -13.72
C PRO A 420 19.45 -16.25 -12.30
N HIS A 421 20.67 -16.63 -11.95
CA HIS A 421 21.03 -17.19 -10.66
C HIS A 421 22.07 -16.30 -9.99
N TRP A 422 21.75 -15.78 -8.79
CA TRP A 422 22.62 -14.84 -8.07
C TRP A 422 23.31 -15.43 -6.86
N ASP A 423 22.72 -16.43 -6.19
CA ASP A 423 23.28 -17.06 -4.99
C ASP A 423 23.87 -16.05 -3.99
N ALA A 424 23.07 -15.05 -3.64
CA ALA A 424 23.52 -13.90 -2.88
C ALA A 424 22.73 -13.77 -1.59
N ASP A 425 23.47 -13.74 -0.47
CA ASP A 425 22.93 -13.49 0.86
C ASP A 425 22.91 -11.98 1.13
N MET A 426 21.75 -11.46 1.54
CA MET A 426 21.61 -10.09 2.00
C MET A 426 21.14 -10.02 3.44
N ASN A 427 21.99 -9.45 4.30
CA ASN A 427 21.68 -9.21 5.71
C ASN A 427 21.24 -7.77 5.98
N PHE A 428 20.11 -7.57 6.63
CA PHE A 428 19.65 -6.27 7.11
C PHE A 428 19.44 -6.28 8.63
N SER A 429 19.64 -5.12 9.25
CA SER A 429 19.39 -4.88 10.66
C SER A 429 18.36 -3.77 10.77
N ILE A 430 17.21 -4.08 11.34
CA ILE A 430 16.03 -3.22 11.35
C ILE A 430 15.62 -2.97 12.79
N GLY A 431 15.53 -1.71 13.19
CA GLY A 431 15.15 -1.30 14.54
C GLY A 431 13.64 -1.24 14.75
N VAL A 432 12.87 -0.75 13.78
CA VAL A 432 11.41 -0.56 13.86
C VAL A 432 10.73 -1.24 12.66
N PRO A 433 10.72 -2.58 12.61
CA PRO A 433 10.21 -3.34 11.47
C PRO A 433 8.76 -3.01 11.11
N GLU A 434 7.92 -2.67 12.09
CA GLU A 434 6.51 -2.35 11.89
C GLU A 434 6.26 -1.02 11.13
N LEU A 435 7.30 -0.22 10.89
CA LEU A 435 7.27 0.95 10.00
C LEU A 435 7.95 0.71 8.65
N CYS A 436 8.56 -0.46 8.44
CA CYS A 436 9.32 -0.75 7.23
C CYS A 436 8.46 -1.38 6.14
N LEU A 437 8.73 -0.98 4.90
CA LEU A 437 8.41 -1.73 3.70
C LEU A 437 9.69 -2.37 3.15
N LEU A 438 9.55 -3.59 2.65
CA LEU A 438 10.56 -4.30 1.89
C LEU A 438 10.21 -4.18 0.40
N ARG A 439 11.19 -3.78 -0.42
CA ARG A 439 11.01 -3.66 -1.87
C ARG A 439 12.08 -4.45 -2.61
N PHE A 440 11.64 -5.40 -3.42
CA PHE A 440 12.44 -6.12 -4.38
C PHE A 440 12.33 -5.42 -5.73
N CYS A 441 13.46 -5.08 -6.36
CA CYS A 441 13.47 -4.40 -7.65
C CYS A 441 14.46 -5.07 -8.58
N VAL A 442 13.95 -5.63 -9.68
CA VAL A 442 14.78 -6.16 -10.76
C VAL A 442 15.13 -5.02 -11.71
N ARG A 443 16.41 -4.94 -12.09
CA ARG A 443 16.93 -3.93 -12.99
C ARG A 443 17.83 -4.55 -14.04
N ASP A 444 17.85 -3.95 -15.23
CA ASP A 444 18.75 -4.31 -16.33
C ASP A 444 19.96 -3.39 -16.34
N GLN A 445 21.17 -3.94 -16.35
CA GLN A 445 22.41 -3.16 -16.41
C GLN A 445 22.70 -2.74 -17.85
N THR A 446 22.42 -1.48 -18.19
CA THR A 446 22.55 -0.97 -19.58
C THR A 446 23.87 -0.26 -19.86
N GLY A 447 24.63 0.10 -18.82
CA GLY A 447 25.93 0.77 -18.93
C GLY A 447 26.74 0.62 -17.65
N PHE A 448 27.83 1.37 -17.47
CA PHE A 448 28.64 1.24 -16.25
C PHE A 448 27.94 1.78 -15.00
N LEU A 449 27.22 2.91 -15.14
CA LEU A 449 26.49 3.57 -14.04
C LEU A 449 24.97 3.65 -14.28
N SER A 450 24.51 3.20 -15.45
CA SER A 450 23.09 3.23 -15.82
C SER A 450 22.46 1.85 -15.66
N SER A 451 21.23 1.84 -15.18
CA SER A 451 20.39 0.65 -15.16
C SER A 451 18.94 1.04 -15.41
N GLU A 452 18.21 0.17 -16.09
CA GLU A 452 16.79 0.34 -16.38
C GLU A 452 15.93 -0.49 -15.44
N PHE A 453 14.70 -0.06 -15.21
CA PHE A 453 13.73 -0.77 -14.39
C PHE A 453 13.13 -1.93 -15.18
N VAL A 454 13.05 -3.12 -14.58
CA VAL A 454 12.41 -4.30 -15.18
C VAL A 454 11.11 -4.65 -14.47
N GLY A 455 11.14 -4.67 -13.14
CA GLY A 455 9.98 -5.00 -12.31
C GLY A 455 10.25 -4.76 -10.83
N GLN A 456 9.19 -4.79 -10.03
CA GLN A 456 9.29 -4.69 -8.58
C GLN A 456 8.17 -5.42 -7.87
N PHE A 457 8.43 -5.80 -6.64
CA PHE A 457 7.43 -6.18 -5.66
C PHE A 457 7.74 -5.50 -4.33
N THR A 458 6.73 -4.87 -3.71
CA THR A 458 6.87 -4.15 -2.44
C THR A 458 5.83 -4.65 -1.48
N LEU A 459 6.19 -4.89 -0.22
CA LEU A 459 5.29 -5.33 0.84
C LEU A 459 5.67 -4.73 2.20
N PRO A 460 4.74 -4.64 3.18
CA PRO A 460 5.11 -4.31 4.54
C PRO A 460 6.00 -5.41 5.11
N PHE A 461 6.98 -5.04 5.92
CA PHE A 461 7.86 -6.02 6.55
C PHE A 461 7.09 -7.01 7.43
N THR A 462 5.99 -6.57 8.05
CA THR A 462 5.10 -7.39 8.88
C THR A 462 4.31 -8.43 8.09
N SER A 463 4.16 -8.25 6.77
CA SER A 463 3.49 -9.20 5.87
C SER A 463 4.48 -10.08 5.11
N LEU A 464 5.76 -10.08 5.51
CA LEU A 464 6.78 -10.95 4.93
C LEU A 464 6.62 -12.37 5.49
N LYS A 465 6.26 -13.32 4.63
CA LYS A 465 6.28 -14.74 4.97
C LYS A 465 7.73 -15.19 5.17
N LYS A 466 7.96 -16.00 6.20
CA LYS A 466 9.27 -16.63 6.47
C LYS A 466 9.42 -17.90 5.63
N GLY A 467 10.67 -18.25 5.33
CA GLY A 467 11.01 -19.47 4.61
C GLY A 467 11.11 -19.31 3.09
N GLU A 468 11.26 -20.43 2.40
CA GLU A 468 11.47 -20.49 0.95
C GLU A 468 10.22 -20.01 0.19
N SER A 469 10.29 -18.82 -0.41
CA SER A 469 9.14 -18.15 -1.02
C SER A 469 9.47 -17.54 -2.39
N GLN A 470 8.44 -17.33 -3.21
CA GLN A 470 8.49 -16.62 -4.49
C GLN A 470 7.88 -15.22 -4.34
N GLY A 471 8.59 -14.22 -4.84
CA GLY A 471 8.19 -12.81 -4.78
C GLY A 471 8.09 -12.14 -6.14
#